data_AF-X1REG3-F1
#
_entry.id   AF-X1REG3-F1
#
_cell.length_a   1.000
_cell.length_b   1.000
_cell.length_c   1.000
_cell.angle_alpha   90.00
_cell.angle_beta   90.00
_cell.angle_gamma   90.00
#
_symmetry.space_group_name_H-M   'P 1'
#
loop_
_entity.id
_entity.type
_entity.pdbx_description
1 polymer ?
#
loop_
_entity_poly.entity_id
_entity_poly.type
_entity_poly.pdbx_seq_one_letter_code
_entity_poly.pdbx_strand_id
1 'polypeptide(L)'
;KRYWLAKTLGLPITKVRTHNVYVGGAFGGKVVMFPYEVVAGFLSMKTGRPVKLVLSRHEVFSATCSDHRITIEVKTGVKRDGTIMAHEVKMLNDCGAFRGSSPVVMFLGYSYSTPIY
;
A
#
# COMPACT_ATOMS: atom_id res chain seq x y z
N LYS A 1 8.18 -2.35 8.58
CA LYS A 1 7.65 -3.71 8.85
C LYS A 1 7.98 -4.26 10.24
N ARG A 2 9.19 -4.03 10.78
CA ARG A 2 9.67 -4.54 12.09
C ARG A 2 8.65 -4.47 13.25
N TYR A 3 8.03 -3.31 13.47
CA TYR A 3 7.06 -3.10 14.55
C TYR A 3 5.87 -4.07 14.47
N TRP A 4 5.23 -4.15 13.30
CA TRP A 4 4.07 -5.02 13.09
C TRP A 4 4.43 -6.49 13.25
N LEU A 5 5.60 -6.92 12.75
CA LEU A 5 6.06 -8.30 12.94
C LEU A 5 6.26 -8.64 14.42
N ALA A 6 6.94 -7.76 15.17
CA ALA A 6 7.15 -7.96 16.60
C ALA A 6 5.81 -8.01 17.36
N LYS A 7 4.91 -7.07 17.07
CA LYS A 7 3.58 -6.99 17.69
C LYS A 7 2.76 -8.25 17.41
N THR A 8 2.69 -8.70 16.15
CA THR A 8 1.88 -9.86 15.77
C THR A 8 2.43 -11.17 16.33
N LEU A 9 3.76 -11.31 16.47
CA LEU A 9 4.40 -12.49 17.04
C LEU A 9 4.51 -12.45 18.58
N GLY A 10 4.04 -11.39 19.24
CA GLY A 10 4.14 -11.24 20.70
C GLY A 10 5.57 -11.08 21.21
N LEU A 11 6.47 -10.52 20.40
CA LEU A 11 7.88 -10.35 20.72
C LEU A 11 8.20 -8.90 21.09
N PRO A 12 9.12 -8.65 22.06
CA PRO A 12 9.72 -7.34 22.23
C PRO A 12 10.39 -6.88 20.93
N ILE A 13 10.21 -5.62 20.53
CA ILE A 13 10.79 -5.08 19.28
C ILE A 13 12.32 -5.20 19.24
N THR A 14 12.98 -5.20 20.41
CA THR A 14 14.42 -5.40 20.57
C THR A 14 14.88 -6.79 20.15
N LYS A 15 14.00 -7.80 20.19
CA LYS A 15 14.27 -9.18 19.75
C LYS A 15 14.01 -9.42 18.26
N VAL A 16 13.45 -8.46 17.54
CA VAL A 16 13.19 -8.56 16.09
C VAL A 16 14.13 -7.64 15.35
N ARG A 17 14.86 -8.16 14.35
CA ARG A 17 15.71 -7.38 13.45
C ARG A 17 15.24 -7.56 12.01
N THR A 18 15.28 -6.49 11.24
CA THR A 18 14.97 -6.50 9.81
C THR A 18 16.21 -6.07 9.03
N HIS A 19 16.74 -6.96 8.19
CA HIS A 19 17.87 -6.67 7.32
C HIS A 19 17.34 -6.21 5.95
N ASN A 20 17.59 -4.95 5.60
CA ASN A 20 17.23 -4.44 4.29
C ASN A 20 18.29 -4.87 3.28
N VAL A 21 17.85 -5.48 2.19
CA VAL A 21 18.70 -5.94 1.09
C VAL A 21 18.29 -5.23 -0.20
N TYR A 22 19.08 -5.39 -1.26
CA TYR A 22 18.70 -4.90 -2.58
C TYR A 22 17.36 -5.52 -3.02
N VAL A 23 16.46 -4.67 -3.53
CA VAL A 23 15.12 -5.06 -3.97
C VAL A 23 15.04 -4.87 -5.48
N GLY A 24 14.78 -5.96 -6.22
CA GLY A 24 14.52 -5.92 -7.67
C GLY A 24 13.14 -5.32 -7.99
N GLY A 25 12.97 -4.02 -7.76
CA GLY A 25 11.72 -3.29 -7.97
C GLY A 25 10.71 -3.46 -6.84
N ALA A 26 10.08 -2.36 -6.42
CA ALA A 26 9.07 -2.34 -5.35
C ALA A 26 7.79 -1.60 -5.75
N PHE A 27 7.89 -0.44 -6.41
CA PHE A 27 6.77 0.33 -6.95
C PHE A 27 5.62 0.52 -5.92
N GLY A 28 5.95 0.75 -4.66
CA GLY A 28 4.98 0.87 -3.54
C GLY A 28 4.45 -0.46 -2.98
N GLY A 29 4.37 -1.52 -3.79
CA GLY A 29 3.77 -2.81 -3.42
C GLY A 29 4.50 -3.63 -2.35
N LYS A 30 5.70 -3.21 -1.91
CA LYS A 30 6.48 -3.90 -0.86
C LYS A 30 6.56 -3.14 0.47
N VAL A 31 5.87 -1.99 0.60
CA VAL A 31 5.91 -1.15 1.80
C VAL A 31 5.13 -1.77 2.96
N VAL A 32 3.94 -2.30 2.66
CA VAL A 32 3.05 -2.91 3.66
C VAL A 32 3.58 -4.25 4.14
N MET A 33 3.24 -4.59 5.38
CA MET A 33 3.52 -5.93 5.90
C MET A 33 2.44 -6.89 5.41
N PHE A 34 2.84 -7.99 4.80
CA PHE A 34 1.92 -9.00 4.30
C PHE A 34 1.80 -10.17 5.28
N PRO A 35 0.65 -10.89 5.27
CA PRO A 35 0.44 -12.04 6.14
C PRO A 35 1.52 -13.13 6.01
N TYR A 36 2.02 -13.37 4.79
CA TYR A 36 3.04 -14.39 4.54
C TYR A 36 4.37 -14.11 5.28
N GLU A 37 4.68 -12.83 5.56
CA GLU A 37 5.87 -12.46 6.37
C GLU A 37 5.69 -12.86 7.85
N VAL A 38 4.46 -12.74 8.38
CA VAL A 38 4.11 -13.21 9.73
C VAL A 38 4.19 -14.73 9.80
N VAL A 39 3.61 -15.42 8.81
CA VAL A 39 3.59 -16.88 8.74
C VAL A 39 5.01 -17.44 8.73
N ALA A 40 5.91 -16.87 7.92
CA ALA A 40 7.31 -17.28 7.90
C ALA A 40 8.00 -17.12 9.27
N GLY A 41 7.76 -15.98 9.94
CA GLY A 41 8.28 -15.74 11.29
C GLY A 41 7.73 -16.73 12.32
N PHE A 42 6.42 -16.98 12.31
CA PHE A 42 5.77 -17.94 13.20
C PHE A 42 6.28 -19.37 13.00
N LEU A 43 6.38 -19.82 11.75
CA LEU A 43 6.89 -21.16 11.43
C LEU A 43 8.36 -21.32 11.83
N SER A 44 9.17 -20.27 11.65
CA SER A 44 10.57 -20.27 12.10
C SER A 44 10.67 -20.46 13.62
N MET A 45 9.87 -19.73 14.39
CA MET A 45 9.81 -19.87 15.85
C MET A 45 9.31 -21.26 16.28
N LYS A 46 8.28 -21.79 15.62
CA LYS A 46 7.69 -23.09 15.97
C LYS A 46 8.63 -24.26 15.66
N THR A 47 9.40 -24.16 14.58
CA THR A 47 10.32 -25.23 14.14
C THR A 47 11.74 -25.08 14.67
N GLY A 48 12.11 -23.92 15.20
CA GLY A 48 13.47 -23.60 15.59
C GLY A 48 14.45 -23.53 14.41
N ARG A 49 13.94 -23.39 13.18
CA ARG A 49 14.74 -23.44 11.94
C ARG A 49 14.45 -22.23 11.06
N PRO A 50 15.44 -21.72 10.30
CA PRO A 50 15.19 -20.66 9.33
C PRO A 50 14.13 -21.07 8.30
N VAL A 51 13.16 -20.19 8.07
CA VAL A 51 12.09 -20.36 7.06
C VAL A 51 12.25 -19.30 5.96
N LYS A 52 12.20 -19.74 4.71
CA LYS A 52 12.20 -18.88 3.52
C LYS A 52 10.90 -19.06 2.76
N LEU A 53 10.26 -17.96 2.41
CA LEU A 53 9.05 -17.94 1.60
C LEU A 53 9.30 -17.12 0.34
N VAL A 54 9.06 -17.71 -0.83
CA VAL A 54 9.17 -17.07 -2.13
C VAL A 54 7.86 -17.31 -2.86
N LEU A 55 7.17 -16.23 -3.20
CA LEU A 55 5.92 -16.32 -3.96
C LEU A 55 6.23 -16.54 -5.45
N SER A 56 5.50 -17.45 -6.06
CA SER A 56 5.37 -17.54 -7.51
C SER A 56 4.69 -16.28 -8.06
N ARG A 57 4.78 -16.07 -9.38
CA ARG A 57 4.15 -14.92 -10.04
C ARG A 57 2.63 -14.89 -9.82
N HIS A 58 1.99 -16.05 -9.91
CA HIS A 58 0.55 -16.21 -9.70
C HIS A 58 0.14 -15.86 -8.26
N GLU A 59 0.91 -16.33 -7.28
CA GLU A 59 0.67 -16.00 -5.87
C GLU A 59 0.89 -14.51 -5.58
N VAL A 60 1.85 -13.86 -6.23
CA VAL A 60 2.00 -12.40 -6.11
C VAL A 60 0.72 -11.69 -6.52
N PHE A 61 0.13 -12.03 -7.68
CA PHE A 61 -1.10 -11.39 -8.14
C PHE A 61 -2.32 -11.67 -7.24
N SER A 62 -2.33 -12.82 -6.57
CA SER A 62 -3.48 -13.25 -5.77
C SER A 62 -3.39 -12.86 -4.29
N ALA A 63 -2.17 -12.80 -3.73
CA ALA A 63 -1.93 -12.67 -2.30
C ALA A 63 -1.32 -11.31 -1.90
N THR A 64 -0.98 -10.46 -2.88
CA THR A 64 -0.47 -9.12 -2.63
C THR A 64 -1.41 -8.05 -3.17
N CYS A 65 -1.25 -6.82 -2.70
CA CYS A 65 -2.08 -5.71 -3.15
C CYS A 65 -1.52 -5.13 -4.46
N SER A 66 -2.41 -4.94 -5.44
CA SER A 66 -2.19 -4.08 -6.60
C SER A 66 -2.52 -2.63 -6.27
N ASP A 67 -2.37 -1.75 -7.25
CA ASP A 67 -2.82 -0.37 -7.12
C ASP A 67 -4.35 -0.28 -6.92
N HIS A 68 -4.81 0.89 -6.47
CA HIS A 68 -6.21 1.12 -6.18
C HIS A 68 -6.97 1.51 -7.45
N ARG A 69 -8.18 0.98 -7.61
CA ARG A 69 -9.08 1.47 -8.65
C ARG A 69 -9.72 2.76 -8.17
N ILE A 70 -9.48 3.85 -8.90
CA ILE A 70 -10.03 5.17 -8.58
C ILE A 70 -11.01 5.58 -9.68
N THR A 71 -12.20 6.02 -9.28
CA THR A 71 -13.16 6.71 -10.16
C THR A 71 -13.22 8.17 -9.77
N ILE A 72 -12.98 9.06 -10.74
CA ILE A 72 -12.93 10.51 -10.52
C ILE A 72 -14.02 11.16 -11.39
N GLU A 73 -14.89 11.94 -10.75
CA GLU A 73 -15.83 12.83 -11.41
C GLU A 73 -15.34 14.26 -11.23
N VAL A 74 -15.15 14.98 -12.34
CA VAL A 74 -14.66 16.37 -12.36
C VAL A 74 -15.69 17.24 -13.05
N LYS A 75 -16.07 18.33 -12.39
CA LYS A 75 -16.91 19.39 -12.96
C LYS A 75 -16.13 20.70 -12.95
N THR A 76 -15.98 21.30 -14.12
CA THR A 76 -15.18 22.53 -14.33
C THR A 76 -16.06 23.63 -14.90
N GLY A 77 -16.05 24.81 -14.28
CA GLY A 77 -16.64 26.02 -14.85
C GLY A 77 -15.61 26.78 -15.68
N VAL A 78 -15.91 27.05 -16.96
CA VAL A 78 -14.99 27.73 -17.90
C VAL A 78 -15.70 28.89 -18.59
N LYS A 79 -15.03 30.04 -18.71
CA LYS A 79 -15.48 31.18 -19.51
C LYS A 79 -15.32 30.90 -21.01
N ARG A 80 -15.95 31.75 -21.84
CA ARG A 80 -15.81 31.68 -23.31
C ARG A 80 -14.36 31.89 -23.79
N ASP A 81 -13.56 32.65 -23.03
CA ASP A 81 -12.14 32.89 -23.31
C ASP A 81 -11.22 31.76 -22.85
N GLY A 82 -11.78 30.69 -22.24
CA GLY A 82 -11.01 29.55 -21.72
C GLY A 82 -10.57 29.69 -20.26
N THR A 83 -10.84 30.82 -19.60
CA THR A 83 -10.49 30.99 -18.18
C THR A 83 -11.30 30.04 -17.30
N ILE A 84 -10.63 29.30 -16.42
CA ILE A 84 -11.29 28.39 -15.49
C ILE A 84 -11.67 29.15 -14.22
N MET A 85 -12.93 29.00 -13.80
CA MET A 85 -13.55 29.81 -12.74
C MET A 85 -13.90 28.99 -11.50
N ALA A 86 -14.14 27.69 -11.66
CA ALA A 86 -14.54 26.82 -10.57
C ALA A 86 -14.19 25.36 -10.90
N HIS A 87 -13.96 24.58 -9.85
CA HIS A 87 -13.70 23.15 -9.92
C HIS A 87 -14.40 22.42 -8.77
N GLU A 88 -15.12 21.35 -9.09
CA GLU A 88 -15.63 20.37 -8.14
C GLU A 88 -15.07 19.01 -8.53
N VAL A 89 -14.48 18.30 -7.57
CA VAL A 89 -13.86 16.99 -7.80
C VAL A 89 -14.41 16.00 -6.77
N LYS A 90 -14.99 14.90 -7.26
CA LYS A 90 -15.40 13.75 -6.45
C LYS A 90 -14.51 12.57 -6.79
N MET A 91 -13.94 11.95 -5.77
CA MET A 91 -13.06 10.79 -5.92
C MET A 91 -13.59 9.62 -5.10
N LEU A 92 -13.82 8.50 -5.78
CA LEU A 92 -14.13 7.23 -5.17
C LEU A 92 -12.93 6.29 -5.33
N ASN A 93 -12.36 5.88 -4.21
CA ASN A 93 -11.21 4.99 -4.17
C ASN A 93 -11.62 3.60 -3.66
N ASP A 94 -11.48 2.59 -4.51
CA ASP A 94 -11.70 1.20 -4.13
C ASP A 94 -10.47 0.67 -3.38
N CYS A 95 -10.64 0.48 -2.07
CA CYS A 95 -9.60 -0.03 -1.19
C CYS A 95 -9.57 -1.57 -1.08
N GLY A 96 -10.47 -2.27 -1.75
CA GLY A 96 -10.64 -3.71 -1.60
C GLY A 96 -11.04 -4.11 -0.17
N ALA A 97 -10.67 -5.33 0.25
CA ALA A 97 -11.10 -5.90 1.52
C ALA A 97 -10.49 -5.20 2.76
N PHE A 98 -9.34 -4.54 2.61
CA PHE A 98 -8.64 -3.87 3.69
C PHE A 98 -8.13 -2.51 3.22
N ARG A 99 -8.35 -1.48 4.03
CA ARG A 99 -7.95 -0.08 3.75
C ARG A 99 -6.57 0.08 3.11
N GLY A 100 -5.55 -0.67 3.56
CA GLY A 100 -4.20 -0.57 3.01
C GLY A 100 -3.65 0.85 3.00
N SER A 101 -3.12 1.29 1.85
CA SER A 101 -2.64 2.66 1.62
C SER A 101 -3.72 3.61 1.10
N SER A 102 -4.99 3.22 1.08
CA SER A 102 -6.09 4.00 0.48
C SER A 102 -6.18 5.45 0.97
N PRO A 103 -6.04 5.78 2.28
CA PRO A 103 -6.05 7.17 2.72
C PRO A 103 -4.87 8.01 2.22
N VAL A 104 -3.70 7.39 2.00
CA VAL A 104 -2.57 8.09 1.38
C VAL A 104 -2.90 8.39 -0.08
N VAL A 105 -3.49 7.42 -0.79
CA VAL A 105 -3.95 7.59 -2.17
C VAL A 105 -5.01 8.70 -2.26
N MET A 106 -5.99 8.73 -1.36
CA MET A 106 -7.00 9.79 -1.30
C MET A 106 -6.39 11.16 -1.01
N PHE A 107 -5.46 11.24 -0.07
CA PHE A 107 -4.76 12.47 0.26
C PHE A 107 -3.96 13.03 -0.93
N LEU A 108 -3.24 12.15 -1.64
CA LEU A 108 -2.49 12.53 -2.84
C LEU A 108 -3.43 12.91 -3.98
N GLY A 109 -4.49 12.13 -4.23
CA GLY A 109 -5.52 12.46 -5.22
C GLY A 109 -6.14 13.83 -4.97
N TYR A 110 -6.47 14.15 -3.72
CA TYR A 110 -6.94 15.48 -3.34
C TYR A 110 -5.87 16.56 -3.58
N SER A 111 -4.63 16.33 -3.19
CA SER A 111 -3.54 17.30 -3.37
C SER A 111 -3.37 17.68 -4.84
N TYR A 112 -3.51 16.72 -5.75
CA TYR A 112 -3.44 16.94 -7.21
C TYR A 112 -4.77 17.39 -7.84
N SER A 113 -5.87 17.43 -7.08
CA SER A 113 -7.16 17.91 -7.58
C SER A 113 -7.27 19.44 -7.63
N THR A 114 -6.36 20.13 -6.92
CA THR A 114 -6.27 21.59 -6.96
C THR A 114 -5.57 22.03 -8.25
N PRO A 115 -6.21 22.85 -9.10
CA PRO A 115 -5.56 23.38 -10.28
C PRO A 115 -4.37 24.27 -9.93
N ILE A 116 -3.30 24.19 -10.72
CA ILE A 116 -2.07 25.00 -10.58
C ILE A 116 -2.05 26.25 -11.50
N TYR A 117 -3.18 26.58 -12.12
CA TYR A 117 -3.33 27.69 -13.06
C TYR A 117 -4.18 28.82 -12.47
#